data_AF-A0A818LI13-F1
#
_entry.id   AF-A0A818LI13-F1
#
_cell.length_a   1.000
_cell.length_b   1.000
_cell.length_c   1.000
_cell.angle_alpha   90.00
_cell.angle_beta   90.00
_cell.angle_gamma   90.00
#
_symmetry.space_group_name_H-M   'P 1'
#
loop_
_entity.id
_entity.type
_entity.pdbx_description
1 polymer ?
#
loop_
_entity_poly.entity_id
_entity_poly.type
_entity_poly.pdbx_seq_one_letter_code
_entity_poly.pdbx_strand_id
1 'polypeptide(L)'
;MSLSTVCIFQFILFLYEYLAWQLEIKNYTTHSHHRELFGANKYFLIVQINSLPHLAAAYVYYHRIKWAMLFYIPYLIIFTIGQTFTWWVPYFFRKGLWYIDDNGEKLAQYKQYHSHHHRILPQFNNHEIIPDTEHTILFILTWITLILTIQSIMSVSKRKNSKTKLK
;
A
#
# COMPACT_ATOMS: atom_id res chain seq x y z
N MET A 1 -18.25 -9.07 -11.68
CA MET A 1 -16.81 -9.29 -11.50
C MET A 1 -16.56 -10.64 -10.86
N SER A 2 -15.56 -11.40 -11.31
CA SER A 2 -15.25 -12.70 -10.69
C SER A 2 -14.44 -12.47 -9.41
N LEU A 3 -14.71 -13.28 -8.38
CA LEU A 3 -13.91 -13.29 -7.14
C LEU A 3 -12.42 -13.60 -7.43
N SER A 4 -12.17 -14.31 -8.53
CA SER A 4 -10.85 -14.60 -9.07
C SER A 4 -10.05 -13.32 -9.38
N THR A 5 -10.68 -12.28 -9.95
CA THR A 5 -9.98 -11.02 -10.24
C THR A 5 -9.48 -10.34 -8.97
N VAL A 6 -10.30 -10.26 -7.91
CA VAL A 6 -9.86 -9.65 -6.65
C VAL A 6 -8.70 -10.43 -6.05
N CYS A 7 -8.81 -11.77 -6.02
CA CYS A 7 -7.76 -12.65 -5.53
C CYS A 7 -6.43 -12.42 -6.26
N ILE A 8 -6.46 -12.29 -7.59
CA ILE A 8 -5.27 -12.01 -8.40
C ILE A 8 -4.65 -10.67 -8.00
N PHE A 9 -5.45 -9.61 -7.85
CA PHE A 9 -4.91 -8.30 -7.45
C PHE A 9 -4.38 -8.29 -6.02
N GLN A 10 -5.00 -8.99 -5.07
CA GLN A 10 -4.42 -9.17 -3.73
C GLN A 10 -3.07 -9.86 -3.79
N PHE A 11 -2.95 -10.90 -4.63
CA PHE A 11 -1.71 -11.64 -4.79
C PHE A 11 -0.62 -10.81 -5.50
N ILE A 12 -0.99 -10.01 -6.50
CA ILE A 12 -0.08 -9.05 -7.14
C ILE A 12 0.41 -8.02 -6.13
N LEU A 13 -0.47 -7.46 -5.31
CA LEU A 13 -0.11 -6.49 -4.29
C LEU A 13 0.84 -7.10 -3.25
N PHE A 14 0.53 -8.32 -2.77
CA PHE A 14 1.43 -9.10 -1.92
C PHE A 14 2.81 -9.28 -2.55
N LEU A 15 2.86 -9.81 -3.78
CA LEU A 15 4.13 -10.08 -4.46
C LEU A 15 4.93 -8.79 -4.68
N TYR A 16 4.26 -7.73 -5.12
CA TYR A 16 4.91 -6.45 -5.36
C TYR A 16 5.55 -5.91 -4.09
N GLU A 17 4.80 -5.84 -3.00
CA GLU A 17 5.31 -5.31 -1.74
C GLU A 17 6.37 -6.24 -1.13
N TYR A 18 6.12 -7.54 -1.10
CA TYR A 18 7.07 -8.51 -0.55
C TYR A 18 8.40 -8.48 -1.33
N LEU A 19 8.35 -8.42 -2.66
CA LEU A 19 9.56 -8.35 -3.48
C LEU A 19 10.23 -6.99 -3.40
N ALA A 20 9.48 -5.88 -3.42
CA ALA A 20 10.04 -4.55 -3.24
C ALA A 20 10.76 -4.42 -1.89
N TRP A 21 10.27 -5.10 -0.86
CA TRP A 21 10.92 -5.07 0.44
C TRP A 21 12.05 -6.09 0.55
N GLN A 22 11.89 -7.33 0.08
CA GLN A 22 12.94 -8.36 0.23
C GLN A 22 14.10 -8.23 -0.75
N LEU A 23 13.86 -7.69 -1.95
CA LEU A 23 14.91 -7.49 -2.93
C LEU A 23 15.62 -6.18 -2.62
N GLU A 24 16.91 -6.25 -2.27
CA GLU A 24 17.79 -5.09 -2.19
C GLU A 24 18.11 -4.56 -3.61
N ILE A 25 17.08 -4.08 -4.31
CA ILE A 25 17.26 -3.36 -5.56
C ILE A 25 17.76 -1.97 -5.18
N LYS A 26 19.09 -1.80 -5.21
CA LYS A 26 19.75 -0.52 -4.95
C LYS A 26 19.02 0.59 -5.71
N ASN A 27 18.76 1.70 -5.01
CA ASN A 27 18.11 2.89 -5.55
C ASN A 27 16.62 2.73 -5.89
N TYR A 28 15.99 1.58 -5.66
CA TYR A 28 14.56 1.39 -5.90
C TYR A 28 13.71 1.37 -4.64
N THR A 29 14.32 1.03 -3.50
CA THR A 29 13.57 0.71 -2.28
C THR A 29 14.09 1.55 -1.13
N THR A 30 13.18 2.12 -0.36
CA THR A 30 13.45 2.93 0.84
C THR A 30 14.12 2.19 2.00
N HIS A 31 14.36 0.89 1.82
CA HIS A 31 14.28 -0.07 2.90
C HIS A 31 15.63 -0.63 3.33
N SER A 32 16.68 -0.44 2.54
CA SER A 32 18.07 -0.66 2.99
C SER A 32 18.34 0.09 4.31
N HIS A 33 17.81 1.31 4.44
CA HIS A 33 17.97 2.12 5.64
C HIS A 33 17.10 1.66 6.82
N HIS A 34 15.88 1.18 6.58
CA HIS A 34 15.07 0.60 7.66
C HIS A 34 15.71 -0.65 8.28
N ARG A 35 16.44 -1.43 7.48
CA ARG A 35 17.22 -2.57 7.97
C ARG A 35 18.36 -2.13 8.88
N GLU A 36 19.04 -1.03 8.55
CA GLU A 36 20.08 -0.41 9.39
C GLU A 36 19.51 0.18 10.69
N LEU A 37 18.39 0.90 10.62
CA LEU A 37 17.78 1.59 11.76
C LEU A 37 17.14 0.65 12.79
N PHE A 38 16.41 -0.36 12.32
CA PHE A 38 15.59 -1.21 13.19
C PHE A 38 16.22 -2.57 13.49
N GLY A 39 17.27 -2.94 12.76
CA GLY A 39 17.87 -4.26 12.78
C GLY A 39 17.02 -5.30 12.03
N ALA A 40 17.64 -6.44 11.70
CA ALA A 40 17.06 -7.46 10.82
C ALA A 40 15.69 -7.99 11.29
N ASN A 41 15.52 -8.20 12.61
CA ASN A 41 14.30 -8.79 13.16
C ASN A 41 13.09 -7.85 13.06
N LYS A 42 13.26 -6.57 13.41
CA LYS A 42 12.17 -5.58 13.31
C LYS A 42 11.85 -5.27 11.86
N TYR A 43 12.87 -5.16 11.01
CA TYR A 43 12.69 -4.98 9.58
C TYR A 43 11.84 -6.10 8.99
N PHE A 44 12.21 -7.36 9.25
CA PHE A 44 11.44 -8.52 8.80
C PHE A 44 10.00 -8.46 9.29
N LEU A 45 9.76 -8.12 10.56
CA LEU A 45 8.42 -7.99 11.11
C LEU A 45 7.58 -6.93 10.38
N ILE A 46 8.16 -5.76 10.05
CA ILE A 46 7.46 -4.71 9.31
C ILE A 46 7.07 -5.21 7.91
N VAL A 47 7.95 -5.92 7.22
CA VAL A 47 7.64 -6.52 5.91
C VAL A 47 6.46 -7.47 6.03
N GLN A 48 6.46 -8.34 7.04
CA GLN A 48 5.38 -9.31 7.25
C GLN A 48 4.05 -8.63 7.59
N ILE A 49 4.07 -7.60 8.44
CA ILE A 49 2.86 -6.86 8.84
C ILE A 49 2.22 -6.15 7.64
N ASN A 50 3.03 -5.64 6.71
CA ASN A 50 2.50 -4.98 5.52
C ASN A 50 2.05 -6.00 4.47
N SER A 51 2.84 -7.03 4.17
CA SER A 51 2.56 -7.91 3.01
C SER A 51 1.64 -9.10 3.32
N LEU A 52 1.74 -9.73 4.48
CA LEU A 52 0.93 -10.92 4.79
C LEU A 52 -0.59 -10.69 4.77
N PRO A 53 -1.13 -9.52 5.18
CA PRO A 53 -2.54 -9.23 5.05
C PRO A 53 -3.05 -9.39 3.61
N HIS A 54 -2.26 -8.99 2.61
CA HIS A 54 -2.62 -9.14 1.19
C HIS A 54 -2.71 -10.61 0.78
N LEU A 55 -1.75 -11.45 1.21
CA LEU A 55 -1.76 -12.89 0.95
C LEU A 55 -2.94 -13.59 1.65
N ALA A 56 -3.18 -13.26 2.92
CA ALA A 56 -4.32 -13.77 3.67
C ALA A 56 -5.66 -13.37 3.01
N ALA A 57 -5.75 -12.13 2.50
CA ALA A 57 -6.90 -11.69 1.73
C ALA A 57 -7.07 -12.49 0.44
N ALA A 58 -5.99 -12.72 -0.33
CA ALA A 58 -6.06 -13.55 -1.54
C ALA A 58 -6.68 -14.93 -1.24
N TYR A 59 -6.19 -15.60 -0.20
CA TYR A 59 -6.72 -16.89 0.27
C TYR A 59 -8.21 -16.80 0.66
N VAL A 60 -8.59 -15.80 1.45
CA VAL A 60 -9.97 -15.56 1.88
C VAL A 60 -10.91 -15.35 0.69
N TYR A 61 -10.49 -14.60 -0.32
CA TYR A 61 -11.28 -14.34 -1.52
C TYR A 61 -11.39 -15.58 -2.41
N TYR A 62 -10.32 -16.37 -2.52
CA TYR A 62 -10.33 -17.65 -3.21
C TYR A 62 -11.35 -18.63 -2.60
N HIS A 63 -11.33 -18.80 -1.27
CA HIS A 63 -12.23 -19.69 -0.53
C HIS A 63 -13.61 -19.09 -0.25
N ARG A 64 -13.84 -17.84 -0.64
CA ARG A 64 -15.12 -17.13 -0.51
C ARG A 64 -15.60 -16.94 0.95
N ILE A 65 -14.68 -16.76 1.90
CA ILE A 65 -14.99 -16.63 3.33
C ILE A 65 -15.52 -15.20 3.63
N LYS A 66 -16.84 -15.03 3.58
CA LYS A 66 -17.50 -13.71 3.53
C LYS A 66 -17.17 -12.76 4.68
N TRP A 67 -17.17 -13.22 5.93
CA TRP A 67 -16.87 -12.35 7.07
C TRP A 67 -15.42 -11.86 7.03
N ALA A 68 -14.49 -12.72 6.61
CA ALA A 68 -13.07 -12.40 6.54
C ALA A 68 -12.76 -11.40 5.43
N MET A 69 -13.54 -11.39 4.34
CA MET A 69 -13.44 -10.35 3.31
C MET A 69 -13.73 -8.95 3.85
N LEU A 70 -14.68 -8.83 4.80
CA LEU A 70 -15.05 -7.54 5.39
C LEU A 70 -13.95 -7.00 6.30
N PHE A 71 -13.26 -7.87 7.06
CA PHE A 71 -12.15 -7.47 7.93
C PHE A 71 -10.96 -6.89 7.19
N TYR A 72 -10.81 -7.22 5.91
CA TYR A 72 -9.72 -6.70 5.10
C TYR A 72 -9.95 -5.26 4.60
N ILE A 73 -11.19 -4.79 4.53
CA ILE A 73 -11.50 -3.40 4.10
C ILE A 73 -10.87 -2.36 5.05
N PRO A 74 -11.06 -2.42 6.39
CA PRO A 74 -10.44 -1.47 7.30
C PRO A 74 -8.93 -1.39 7.15
N TYR A 75 -8.27 -2.55 6.98
CA TYR A 75 -6.84 -2.61 6.75
C TYR A 75 -6.44 -1.87 5.46
N LEU A 76 -7.10 -2.14 4.32
CA LEU A 76 -6.81 -1.43 3.07
C LEU A 76 -7.06 0.08 3.17
N ILE A 77 -8.09 0.50 3.91
CA ILE A 77 -8.38 1.92 4.14
C ILE A 77 -7.24 2.57 4.93
N ILE A 78 -6.84 1.97 6.05
CA ILE A 78 -5.73 2.48 6.88
C ILE A 78 -4.44 2.54 6.06
N PHE A 79 -4.14 1.49 5.30
CA PHE A 79 -2.97 1.42 4.44
C PHE A 79 -2.98 2.53 3.37
N THR A 80 -4.12 2.71 2.68
CA THR A 80 -4.30 3.77 1.68
C THR A 80 -4.13 5.17 2.30
N ILE A 81 -4.72 5.40 3.47
CA ILE A 81 -4.60 6.66 4.21
C ILE A 81 -3.14 6.90 4.57
N GLY A 82 -2.43 5.90 5.12
CA GLY A 82 -1.02 5.99 5.46
C GLY A 82 -0.16 6.38 4.27
N GLN A 83 -0.34 5.71 3.12
CA GLN A 83 0.34 6.04 1.87
C GLN A 83 0.01 7.47 1.41
N THR A 84 -1.25 7.88 1.50
CA THR A 84 -1.70 9.21 1.11
C THR A 84 -1.02 10.30 1.94
N PHE A 85 -1.04 10.19 3.27
CA PHE A 85 -0.47 11.19 4.18
C PHE A 85 1.06 11.21 4.19
N THR A 86 1.69 10.07 3.93
CA THR A 86 3.16 9.97 3.95
C THR A 86 3.78 10.47 2.65
N TRP A 87 3.14 10.21 1.51
CA TRP A 87 3.76 10.45 0.20
C TRP A 87 3.02 11.48 -0.66
N TRP A 88 1.70 11.36 -0.74
CA TRP A 88 0.91 12.14 -1.71
C TRP A 88 0.49 13.51 -1.20
N VAL A 89 0.13 13.64 0.08
CA VAL A 89 -0.14 14.96 0.68
C VAL A 89 1.11 15.85 0.65
N PRO A 90 2.30 15.37 1.03
CA PRO A 90 3.54 16.14 0.87
C PRO A 90 3.84 16.53 -0.57
N TYR A 91 3.62 15.61 -1.53
CA TYR A 91 3.85 15.85 -2.95
C TYR A 91 2.97 16.97 -3.51
N PHE A 92 1.66 16.94 -3.25
CA PHE A 92 0.72 17.90 -3.84
C PHE A 92 0.60 19.21 -3.05
N PHE A 93 0.74 19.17 -1.72
CA PHE A 93 0.38 20.29 -0.85
C PHE A 93 1.53 20.86 -0.03
N ARG A 94 2.73 20.26 -0.09
CA ARG A 94 3.88 20.63 0.77
C ARG A 94 3.50 20.67 2.26
N LYS A 95 2.67 19.69 2.67
CA LYS A 95 2.17 19.49 4.04
C LYS A 95 2.24 18.01 4.40
N GLY A 96 2.18 17.68 5.68
CA GLY A 96 2.17 16.29 6.15
C GLY A 96 3.48 15.91 6.83
N LEU A 97 3.73 14.60 6.94
CA LEU A 97 4.69 14.02 7.90
C LEU A 97 6.10 14.64 7.86
N TRP A 98 6.58 14.97 6.65
CA TRP A 98 7.91 15.51 6.39
C TRP A 98 8.07 17.01 6.64
N TYR A 99 6.97 17.70 6.94
CA TYR A 99 6.90 19.15 7.17
C TYR A 99 6.38 19.49 8.57
N ILE A 100 6.40 18.53 9.51
CA ILE A 100 5.82 18.69 10.86
C ILE A 100 6.77 19.43 11.81
N ASP A 101 8.06 19.38 11.54
CA ASP A 101 9.11 19.89 12.43
C ASP A 101 9.53 21.32 12.06
N ASP A 102 9.64 22.17 13.09
CA ASP A 102 9.92 23.60 12.93
C ASP A 102 11.36 23.88 12.44
N ASN A 103 12.28 22.93 12.61
CA ASN A 103 13.69 23.04 12.24
C ASN A 103 14.02 22.41 10.87
N GLY A 104 13.07 21.72 10.22
CA GLY A 104 13.25 21.10 8.91
C GLY A 104 14.20 19.90 8.87
N GLU A 105 14.55 19.32 10.01
CA GLU A 105 15.33 18.09 10.14
C GLU A 105 14.70 16.90 9.41
N LYS A 106 13.38 16.69 9.49
CA LYS A 106 12.70 15.59 8.78
C LYS A 106 12.76 15.76 7.28
N LEU A 107 12.63 16.99 6.79
CA LEU A 107 12.77 17.31 5.39
C LEU A 107 14.21 17.08 4.92
N ALA A 108 15.21 17.48 5.72
CA ALA A 108 16.61 17.22 5.44
C ALA A 108 16.93 15.72 5.41
N GLN A 109 16.42 14.96 6.39
CA GLN A 109 16.50 13.51 6.46
C GLN A 109 15.88 12.87 5.21
N TYR A 110 14.66 13.27 4.83
CA TYR A 110 14.03 12.81 3.60
C TYR A 110 14.94 13.05 2.39
N LYS A 111 15.47 14.27 2.22
CA LYS A 111 16.33 14.62 1.08
C LYS A 111 17.57 13.74 1.05
N GLN A 112 18.19 13.51 2.20
CA GLN A 112 19.36 12.63 2.32
C GLN A 112 19.00 11.19 1.96
N TYR A 113 17.96 10.62 2.56
CA TYR A 113 17.58 9.22 2.39
C TYR A 113 17.03 8.90 1.01
N HIS A 114 16.30 9.83 0.40
CA HIS A 114 15.66 9.61 -0.90
C HIS A 114 16.41 10.23 -2.08
N SER A 115 17.59 10.81 -1.84
CA SER A 115 18.42 11.44 -2.90
C SER A 115 18.73 10.49 -4.05
N HIS A 116 18.90 9.20 -3.76
CA HIS A 116 19.27 8.18 -4.73
C HIS A 116 18.10 7.31 -5.18
N HIS A 117 16.89 7.49 -4.64
CA HIS A 117 15.75 6.67 -5.04
C HIS A 117 15.20 7.08 -6.40
N HIS A 118 14.93 6.08 -7.24
CA HIS A 118 14.34 6.26 -8.55
C HIS A 118 12.89 6.76 -8.40
N ARG A 119 12.55 7.80 -9.16
CA ARG A 119 11.23 8.45 -9.15
C ARG A 119 10.68 8.43 -10.56
N ILE A 120 9.45 7.94 -10.73
CA ILE A 120 8.74 7.99 -12.02
C ILE A 120 7.98 9.32 -12.16
N LEU A 121 7.51 9.88 -11.05
CA LEU A 121 6.77 11.13 -11.07
C LEU A 121 7.72 12.30 -11.31
N PRO A 122 7.32 13.27 -12.16
CA PRO A 122 8.10 14.46 -12.36
C PRO A 122 8.13 15.29 -11.07
N GLN A 123 9.23 16.00 -10.88
CA GLN A 123 9.20 17.18 -10.03
C GLN A 123 8.31 18.21 -10.73
N PHE A 124 7.21 18.57 -10.08
CA PHE A 124 6.41 19.71 -10.48
C PHE A 124 6.85 20.90 -9.58
N ASN A 125 6.80 22.14 -10.04
CA ASN A 125 7.26 23.31 -9.26
C ASN A 125 8.58 23.10 -8.46
N ASN A 126 8.60 23.54 -7.19
CA ASN A 126 9.72 23.41 -6.23
C ASN A 126 9.40 22.44 -5.09
N HIS A 127 8.55 21.41 -5.31
CA HIS A 127 8.31 20.44 -4.24
C HIS A 127 9.50 19.52 -4.06
N GLU A 128 9.78 19.26 -2.79
CA GLU A 128 10.97 18.53 -2.34
C GLU A 128 10.64 17.06 -2.13
N ILE A 129 9.43 16.76 -1.68
CA ILE A 129 8.96 15.39 -1.49
C ILE A 129 8.35 14.88 -2.79
N ILE A 130 8.96 13.85 -3.37
CA ILE A 130 8.44 13.12 -4.53
C ILE A 130 8.36 11.64 -4.14
N PRO A 131 7.19 11.00 -4.24
CA PRO A 131 7.07 9.56 -4.05
C PRO A 131 8.04 8.84 -4.98
N ASP A 132 8.83 7.92 -4.45
CA ASP A 132 9.65 7.07 -5.29
C ASP A 132 8.78 6.09 -6.10
N THR A 133 9.44 5.32 -6.93
CA THR A 133 8.81 4.33 -7.81
C THR A 133 8.03 3.30 -7.02
N GLU A 134 8.58 2.86 -5.88
CA GLU A 134 7.98 1.87 -5.02
C GLU A 134 6.58 2.33 -4.59
N HIS A 135 6.53 3.49 -3.93
CA HIS A 135 5.30 4.04 -3.37
C HIS A 135 4.32 4.53 -4.43
N THR A 136 4.82 4.98 -5.59
CA THR A 136 3.97 5.35 -6.73
C THR A 136 3.16 4.15 -7.23
N ILE A 137 3.84 3.04 -7.52
CA ILE A 137 3.18 1.82 -8.02
C ILE A 137 2.31 1.20 -6.92
N LEU A 138 2.83 1.11 -5.69
CA LEU A 138 2.11 0.55 -4.54
C LEU A 138 0.78 1.27 -4.31
N PHE A 139 0.76 2.61 -4.41
CA PHE A 139 -0.46 3.39 -4.26
C PHE A 139 -1.50 3.07 -5.33
N ILE A 140 -1.09 2.98 -6.60
CA ILE A 140 -1.99 2.65 -7.72
C ILE A 140 -2.57 1.24 -7.53
N LEU A 141 -1.71 0.26 -7.22
CA LEU A 141 -2.14 -1.11 -6.96
C LEU A 141 -3.11 -1.19 -5.77
N THR A 142 -2.85 -0.42 -4.71
CA THR A 142 -3.72 -0.35 -3.52
C THR A 142 -5.10 0.19 -3.88
N TRP A 143 -5.18 1.27 -4.64
CA TRP A 143 -6.47 1.85 -5.07
C TRP A 143 -7.28 0.89 -5.93
N ILE A 144 -6.64 0.28 -6.93
CA ILE A 144 -7.31 -0.73 -7.77
C ILE A 144 -7.82 -1.87 -6.87
N THR A 145 -6.98 -2.37 -5.97
CA THR A 145 -7.31 -3.47 -5.05
C THR A 145 -8.47 -3.11 -4.11
N LEU A 146 -8.52 -1.88 -3.61
CA LEU A 146 -9.60 -1.37 -2.77
C LEU A 146 -10.92 -1.29 -3.53
N ILE A 147 -10.92 -0.70 -4.73
CA ILE A 147 -12.10 -0.60 -5.58
C ILE A 147 -12.64 -1.99 -5.91
N LEU A 148 -11.76 -2.92 -6.31
CA LEU A 148 -12.14 -4.28 -6.67
C LEU A 148 -12.72 -5.05 -5.45
N THR A 149 -12.12 -4.85 -4.28
CA THR A 149 -12.59 -5.41 -3.00
C THR A 149 -14.02 -4.94 -2.69
N ILE A 150 -14.26 -3.63 -2.74
CA ILE A 150 -15.58 -3.04 -2.46
C ILE A 150 -16.63 -3.57 -3.46
N GLN A 151 -16.32 -3.55 -4.76
CA GLN A 151 -17.22 -4.03 -5.81
C GLN A 151 -17.58 -5.51 -5.63
N SER A 152 -16.61 -6.34 -5.26
CA SER A 152 -16.84 -7.77 -5.01
C SER A 152 -17.81 -7.98 -3.84
N ILE A 153 -17.60 -7.31 -2.72
CA ILE A 153 -18.47 -7.41 -1.54
C ILE A 153 -19.89 -6.94 -1.87
N MET A 154 -20.04 -5.81 -2.57
CA MET A 154 -21.35 -5.32 -3.03
C MET A 154 -22.06 -6.35 -3.92
N SER A 155 -21.33 -7.04 -4.80
CA SER A 155 -21.88 -8.06 -5.69
C SER A 155 -22.37 -9.32 -4.95
N VAL A 156 -21.64 -9.74 -3.92
CA VAL A 156 -22.00 -10.88 -3.06
C VAL A 156 -23.28 -10.58 -2.28
N SER A 157 -23.41 -9.35 -1.77
CA SER A 157 -24.61 -8.89 -1.05
C SER A 157 -25.85 -8.84 -1.95
N LYS A 158 -25.72 -8.31 -3.18
CA LYS A 158 -26.84 -8.27 -4.15
C LYS A 158 -27.39 -9.65 -4.50
N ARG A 159 -26.51 -10.65 -4.71
CA ARG A 159 -26.93 -12.03 -5.04
C ARG A 159 -27.76 -12.67 -3.93
N LYS A 160 -27.42 -12.42 -2.65
CA LYS A 160 -28.16 -12.95 -1.49
C LYS A 160 -29.61 -12.44 -1.49
N ASN A 161 -29.80 -11.14 -1.72
CA ASN A 161 -31.13 -10.52 -1.70
C ASN A 161 -32.05 -11.05 -2.83
N SER A 162 -31.49 -11.39 -4.00
CA SER A 162 -32.30 -11.98 -5.08
C SER A 162 -32.81 -13.38 -4.74
N LYS A 163 -32.01 -14.21 -4.06
CA LYS A 163 -32.41 -15.57 -3.67
C LYS A 163 -33.46 -15.58 -2.56
N THR A 164 -33.44 -14.58 -1.67
CA THR A 164 -34.44 -14.47 -0.60
C THR A 164 -35.81 -14.03 -1.13
N LYS A 165 -35.88 -13.25 -2.21
CA LYS A 165 -37.16 -12.82 -2.82
C LYS A 165 -37.87 -13.89 -3.65
N LEU A 166 -37.18 -14.99 -3.98
CA LEU A 166 -37.71 -16.11 -4.76
C LEU A 166 -38.18 -17.28 -3.88
N LYS A 167 -38.17 -17.11 -2.56
CA LYS A 167 -38.71 -18.03 -1.57
C LYS A 167 -39.88 -17.36 -0.86
#